data_AF-A0A1B1KHA7-F1
#
_entry.id   AF-A0A1B1KHA7-F1
#
_cell.length_a   1.000
_cell.length_b   1.000
_cell.length_c   1.000
_cell.angle_alpha   90.00
_cell.angle_beta   90.00
_cell.angle_gamma   90.00
#
_symmetry.space_group_name_H-M   'P 1'
#
loop_
_entity.id
_entity.type
_entity.pdbx_description
1 polymer ?
#
loop_
_entity_poly.entity_id
_entity_poly.type
_entity_poly.pdbx_seq_one_letter_code
_entity_poly.pdbx_strand_id
1 'polypeptide(L)'
;MSADPGSLRADPDQALPNLAAGALSTDPHTITSAAHTGTDIEMQIHTSIAPFDVAAEEWFPAAAGFAVTVIVHTVDAETGRPRYLRPAEPAEWARAIFSTVEASHGYFLGAVDPDTGTHLEGQLAYRLYLDTDRQAIPVPRQVVTCPHYLLSAIEGGE
;
A
#
# COMPACT_ATOMS: atom_id res chain seq x y z
N MET A 1 -17.51 -5.60 13.84
CA MET A 1 -17.88 -6.50 12.70
C MET A 1 -16.60 -6.95 11.99
N SER A 2 -16.33 -8.25 11.95
CA SER A 2 -15.12 -8.81 11.33
C SER A 2 -15.23 -8.73 9.80
N ALA A 3 -14.32 -8.01 9.14
CA ALA A 3 -14.17 -8.13 7.70
C ALA A 3 -13.57 -9.52 7.42
N ASP A 4 -14.31 -10.36 6.72
CA ASP A 4 -13.83 -11.66 6.26
C ASP A 4 -12.70 -11.42 5.23
N PRO A 5 -11.48 -11.91 5.47
CA PRO A 5 -10.41 -11.84 4.46
C PRO A 5 -10.78 -12.57 3.16
N GLY A 6 -11.85 -13.37 3.16
CA GLY A 6 -12.43 -14.00 1.96
C GLY A 6 -13.13 -13.07 0.97
N SER A 7 -13.25 -11.76 1.24
CA SER A 7 -13.91 -10.81 0.31
C SER A 7 -12.99 -10.22 -0.74
N LEU A 8 -11.66 -10.38 -0.63
CA LEU A 8 -10.73 -9.95 -1.65
C LEU A 8 -10.61 -11.04 -2.71
N ARG A 9 -11.41 -10.94 -3.78
CA ARG A 9 -11.31 -11.85 -4.94
C ARG A 9 -10.11 -11.45 -5.80
N ALA A 10 -8.91 -11.81 -5.37
CA ALA A 10 -7.78 -11.98 -6.29
C ALA A 10 -8.11 -13.12 -7.26
N ASP A 11 -7.38 -13.19 -8.38
CA ASP A 11 -7.19 -14.48 -9.06
C ASP A 11 -6.75 -15.53 -8.01
N PRO A 12 -7.46 -16.66 -7.84
CA PRO A 12 -7.22 -17.63 -6.76
C PRO A 12 -5.78 -18.17 -6.69
N ASP A 13 -4.99 -18.01 -7.76
CA ASP A 13 -3.59 -18.40 -7.81
C ASP A 13 -2.60 -17.32 -7.30
N GLN A 14 -3.06 -16.08 -7.04
CA GLN A 14 -2.20 -14.98 -6.59
C GLN A 14 -2.27 -14.78 -5.06
N ALA A 15 -1.24 -15.28 -4.38
CA ALA A 15 -1.04 -15.02 -2.95
C ALA A 15 -0.65 -13.55 -2.67
N LEU A 16 -1.05 -13.04 -1.50
CA LEU A 16 -0.56 -11.75 -1.00
C LEU A 16 0.95 -11.81 -0.73
N PRO A 17 1.68 -10.71 -0.95
CA PRO A 17 3.12 -10.67 -0.67
C PRO A 17 3.36 -10.80 0.84
N ASN A 18 4.27 -11.70 1.23
CA ASN A 18 4.69 -11.83 2.63
C ASN A 18 5.80 -10.81 2.95
N LEU A 19 5.43 -9.72 3.63
CA LEU A 19 6.34 -8.64 3.99
C LEU A 19 7.29 -9.00 5.16
N ALA A 20 6.97 -10.03 5.95
CA ALA A 20 7.76 -10.46 7.11
C ALA A 20 8.97 -11.34 6.75
N ALA A 21 8.87 -12.13 5.67
CA ALA A 21 9.88 -13.11 5.27
C ALA A 21 10.42 -12.92 3.84
N GLY A 22 9.95 -11.91 3.11
CA GLY A 22 10.26 -11.70 1.70
C GLY A 22 11.66 -11.16 1.42
N ALA A 23 12.29 -11.65 0.35
CA ALA A 23 13.47 -11.02 -0.24
C ALA A 23 13.11 -9.62 -0.79
N LEU A 24 14.08 -8.69 -0.75
CA LEU A 24 13.95 -7.38 -1.40
C LEU A 24 13.90 -7.59 -2.92
N SER A 25 12.70 -7.74 -3.48
CA SER A 25 12.48 -7.71 -4.91
C SER A 25 12.23 -6.27 -5.33
N THR A 26 13.04 -5.76 -6.25
CA THR A 26 12.79 -4.47 -6.92
C THR A 26 11.64 -4.56 -7.91
N ASP A 27 11.29 -5.77 -8.35
CA ASP A 27 10.12 -6.00 -9.20
C ASP A 27 8.87 -5.98 -8.33
N PRO A 28 7.89 -5.10 -8.63
CA PRO A 28 6.67 -5.02 -7.86
C PRO A 28 5.87 -6.32 -7.98
N HIS A 29 5.39 -6.83 -6.85
CA HIS A 29 4.42 -7.90 -6.83
C HIS A 29 3.08 -7.34 -7.33
N THR A 30 2.61 -7.84 -8.46
CA THR A 30 1.36 -7.40 -9.09
C THR A 30 0.25 -8.41 -8.83
N ILE A 31 -0.85 -7.92 -8.27
CA ILE A 31 -2.12 -8.66 -8.15
C ILE A 31 -3.16 -7.97 -9.02
N THR A 32 -3.95 -8.73 -9.76
CA THR A 32 -5.11 -8.20 -10.50
C THR A 32 -6.41 -8.67 -9.87
N SER A 33 -7.41 -7.80 -9.81
CA SER A 33 -8.72 -8.10 -9.25
C SER A 33 -9.80 -7.24 -9.88
N ALA A 34 -10.95 -7.83 -10.18
CA ALA A 34 -12.12 -7.06 -10.61
C ALA A 34 -12.65 -6.22 -9.45
N ALA A 35 -13.05 -4.98 -9.72
CA ALA A 35 -13.72 -4.15 -8.74
C ALA A 35 -15.11 -4.70 -8.40
N HIS A 36 -15.44 -4.75 -7.13
CA HIS A 36 -16.74 -5.15 -6.60
C HIS A 36 -17.78 -4.05 -6.80
N THR A 37 -17.35 -2.79 -6.72
CA THR A 37 -18.25 -1.63 -6.79
C THR A 37 -18.30 -0.92 -8.15
N GLY A 38 -17.59 -1.44 -9.16
CA GLY A 38 -17.51 -0.86 -10.50
C GLY A 38 -17.63 -1.91 -11.60
N THR A 39 -18.49 -1.66 -12.59
CA THR A 39 -18.62 -2.52 -13.78
C THR A 39 -17.45 -2.26 -14.72
N ASP A 40 -16.86 -3.33 -15.26
CA ASP A 40 -15.73 -3.28 -16.19
C ASP A 40 -14.53 -2.48 -15.66
N ILE A 41 -14.35 -2.46 -14.34
CA ILE A 41 -13.18 -1.88 -13.68
C ILE A 41 -12.32 -3.01 -13.12
N GLU A 42 -11.05 -3.00 -13.48
CA GLU A 42 -9.99 -3.83 -12.93
C GLU A 42 -9.11 -2.99 -12.00
N MET A 43 -8.73 -3.57 -10.86
CA MET A 43 -7.69 -3.07 -9.99
C MET A 43 -6.40 -3.84 -10.24
N GLN A 44 -5.31 -3.10 -10.48
CA GLN A 44 -3.96 -3.64 -10.57
C GLN A 44 -3.18 -3.13 -9.36
N ILE A 45 -2.91 -4.04 -8.42
CA ILE A 45 -2.29 -3.75 -7.14
C ILE A 45 -0.80 -4.06 -7.25
N HIS A 46 0.03 -3.03 -7.24
CA HIS A 46 1.48 -3.13 -7.29
C HIS A 46 2.05 -2.92 -5.89
N THR A 47 2.80 -3.90 -5.40
CA THR A 47 3.48 -3.82 -4.10
C THR A 47 4.98 -3.85 -4.28
N SER A 48 5.69 -2.86 -3.76
CA SER A 48 7.15 -2.80 -3.76
C SER A 48 7.70 -2.53 -2.37
N ILE A 49 8.95 -2.95 -2.13
CA ILE A 49 9.67 -2.71 -0.88
C ILE A 49 11.02 -2.10 -1.23
N ALA A 50 11.25 -0.87 -0.80
CA ALA A 50 12.50 -0.16 -1.03
C ALA A 50 13.20 0.14 0.32
N PRO A 51 14.50 -0.12 0.45
CA PRO A 51 15.24 0.32 1.63
C PRO A 51 15.35 1.85 1.66
N PHE A 52 15.38 2.43 2.85
CA PHE A 52 15.79 3.81 3.07
C PHE A 52 16.90 3.86 4.12
N ASP A 53 17.80 4.84 3.96
CA ASP A 53 18.84 5.18 4.91
C ASP A 53 18.95 6.70 4.95
N VAL A 54 18.67 7.28 6.11
CA VAL A 54 18.56 8.72 6.37
C VAL A 54 19.29 9.06 7.66
N ALA A 55 19.74 10.30 7.77
CA ALA A 55 20.40 10.75 8.99
C ALA A 55 19.45 10.63 10.20
N ALA A 56 19.91 9.89 11.22
CA ALA A 56 19.25 9.84 12.51
C ALA A 56 19.13 11.25 13.09
N GLU A 57 17.99 11.54 13.69
CA GLU A 57 17.79 12.79 14.42
C GLU A 57 17.52 12.49 15.89
N GLU A 58 17.88 13.42 16.76
CA GLU A 58 17.85 13.27 18.23
C GLU A 58 16.51 12.73 18.78
N TRP A 59 15.41 12.98 18.08
CA TRP A 59 14.05 12.60 18.49
C TRP A 59 13.36 11.57 17.57
N PHE A 60 14.03 11.10 16.52
CA PHE A 60 13.50 10.11 15.57
C PHE A 60 14.53 9.00 15.33
N PRO A 61 14.37 7.84 15.99
CA PRO A 61 15.41 6.82 16.05
C PRO A 61 15.58 6.02 14.75
N ALA A 62 14.58 6.01 13.86
CA ALA A 62 14.65 5.27 12.60
C ALA A 62 15.54 6.00 11.58
N ALA A 63 16.81 5.62 11.55
CA ALA A 63 17.78 6.05 10.55
C ALA A 63 17.73 5.18 9.29
N ALA A 64 17.36 3.91 9.41
CA ALA A 64 17.28 2.99 8.29
C ALA A 64 16.09 2.04 8.43
N GLY A 65 15.60 1.55 7.30
CA GLY A 65 14.45 0.67 7.27
C GLY A 65 13.96 0.42 5.85
N PHE A 66 12.67 0.13 5.73
CA PHE A 66 12.03 -0.14 4.45
C PHE A 66 10.73 0.63 4.29
N ALA A 67 10.53 1.20 3.11
CA ALA A 67 9.23 1.71 2.66
C ALA A 67 8.55 0.63 1.84
N VAL A 68 7.42 0.14 2.34
CA VAL A 68 6.50 -0.72 1.59
C VAL A 68 5.49 0.18 0.89
N THR A 69 5.45 0.14 -0.43
CA THR A 69 4.56 0.97 -1.24
C THR A 69 3.54 0.08 -1.92
N VAL A 70 2.26 0.41 -1.75
CA VAL A 70 1.16 -0.22 -2.48
C VAL A 70 0.55 0.84 -3.39
N ILE A 71 0.57 0.60 -4.70
CA ILE A 71 -0.10 1.43 -5.69
C ILE A 71 -1.26 0.60 -6.25
N VAL A 72 -2.48 1.12 -6.12
CA VAL A 72 -3.65 0.51 -6.75
C VAL A 72 -4.00 1.35 -7.97
N HIS A 73 -3.75 0.80 -9.15
CA HIS A 73 -4.25 1.35 -10.40
C HIS A 73 -5.68 0.87 -10.62
N THR A 74 -6.58 1.78 -10.96
CA THR A 74 -7.97 1.48 -11.29
C THR A 74 -8.16 1.77 -12.77
N VAL A 75 -8.36 0.71 -13.55
CA VAL A 75 -8.41 0.78 -15.01
C VAL A 75 -9.69 0.16 -15.54
N ASP A 76 -10.08 0.59 -16.72
CA ASP A 76 -11.10 -0.04 -17.53
C ASP A 76 -10.60 -1.42 -18.00
N ALA A 77 -11.35 -2.47 -17.75
CA ALA A 77 -10.93 -3.85 -17.98
C ALA A 77 -10.70 -4.17 -19.47
N GLU A 78 -11.39 -3.48 -20.37
CA GLU A 78 -11.23 -3.70 -21.82
C GLU A 78 -10.14 -2.81 -22.42
N THR A 79 -10.12 -1.53 -22.03
CA THR A 79 -9.29 -0.52 -22.69
C THR A 79 -7.99 -0.21 -21.96
N GLY A 80 -7.84 -0.66 -20.71
CA GLY A 80 -6.71 -0.36 -19.84
C GLY A 80 -6.61 1.12 -19.44
N ARG A 81 -7.63 1.93 -19.74
CA ARG A 81 -7.61 3.37 -19.46
C ARG A 81 -7.90 3.63 -17.97
N PRO A 82 -7.29 4.67 -17.37
CA PRO A 82 -7.65 5.13 -16.03
C PRO A 82 -9.17 5.27 -15.83
N ARG A 83 -9.67 4.68 -14.75
CA ARG A 83 -11.05 4.83 -14.28
C ARG A 83 -11.04 5.25 -12.83
N TYR A 84 -12.04 6.03 -12.44
CA TYR A 84 -12.24 6.37 -11.04
C TYR A 84 -12.97 5.23 -10.32
N LEU A 85 -12.45 4.84 -9.16
CA LEU A 85 -13.13 3.99 -8.19
C LEU A 85 -13.11 4.69 -6.84
N ARG A 86 -14.14 4.49 -6.01
CA ARG A 86 -14.17 5.09 -4.67
C ARG A 86 -12.99 4.55 -3.84
N PRO A 87 -12.28 5.39 -3.06
CA PRO A 87 -11.07 4.97 -2.35
C PRO A 87 -11.24 3.84 -1.33
N ALA A 88 -12.46 3.56 -0.87
CA ALA A 88 -12.71 2.53 0.14
C ALA A 88 -12.20 1.14 -0.29
N GLU A 89 -12.47 0.74 -1.53
CA GLU A 89 -12.12 -0.58 -2.05
C GLU A 89 -10.60 -0.72 -2.34
N PRO A 90 -9.93 0.23 -3.02
CA PRO A 90 -8.47 0.26 -3.10
C PRO A 90 -7.78 0.26 -1.72
N ALA A 91 -8.36 0.93 -0.72
CA ALA A 91 -7.82 0.97 0.62
C ALA A 91 -7.91 -0.38 1.35
N GLU A 92 -8.89 -1.23 1.03
CA GLU A 92 -8.98 -2.59 1.59
C GLU A 92 -7.80 -3.46 1.16
N TRP A 93 -7.36 -3.34 -0.09
CA TRP A 93 -6.14 -4.02 -0.58
C TRP A 93 -4.90 -3.59 0.18
N ALA A 94 -4.69 -2.28 0.33
CA ALA A 94 -3.55 -1.76 1.08
C ALA A 94 -3.55 -2.25 2.54
N ARG A 95 -4.71 -2.24 3.21
CA ARG A 95 -4.85 -2.77 4.58
C ARG A 95 -4.55 -4.26 4.65
N ALA A 96 -5.06 -5.06 3.73
CA ALA A 96 -4.81 -6.50 3.72
C ALA A 96 -3.32 -6.81 3.53
N ILE A 97 -2.63 -6.11 2.63
CA ILE A 97 -1.18 -6.25 2.44
C ILE A 97 -0.42 -5.83 3.71
N PHE A 98 -0.74 -4.70 4.31
CA PHE A 98 -0.08 -4.22 5.54
C PHE A 98 -0.34 -5.12 6.75
N SER A 99 -1.48 -5.81 6.79
CA SER A 99 -1.81 -6.75 7.88
C SER A 99 -0.86 -7.96 7.95
N THR A 100 -0.11 -8.25 6.88
CA THR A 100 0.88 -9.35 6.87
C THR A 100 2.06 -9.15 7.83
N VAL A 101 2.22 -7.95 8.38
CA VAL A 101 3.28 -7.58 9.35
C VAL A 101 2.71 -6.94 10.62
N GLU A 102 1.46 -7.28 10.99
CA GLU A 102 0.77 -6.75 12.18
C GLU A 102 0.90 -5.21 12.29
N ALA A 103 0.80 -4.53 11.15
CA ALA A 103 1.10 -3.11 11.09
C ALA A 103 0.10 -2.29 11.91
N SER A 104 0.59 -1.58 12.92
CA SER A 104 -0.21 -0.60 13.67
C SER A 104 -0.43 0.71 12.92
N HIS A 105 0.27 0.91 11.79
CA HIS A 105 0.27 2.14 11.01
C HIS A 105 0.21 1.83 9.52
N GLY A 106 -0.39 2.73 8.75
CA GLY A 106 -0.35 2.76 7.29
C GLY A 106 -0.76 4.15 6.85
N TYR A 107 -0.30 4.58 5.67
CA TYR A 107 -0.52 5.92 5.18
C TYR A 107 -1.17 5.91 3.81
N PHE A 108 -2.18 6.76 3.62
CA PHE A 108 -2.75 7.12 2.34
C PHE A 108 -2.06 8.40 1.82
N LEU A 109 -1.53 8.33 0.60
CA LEU A 109 -0.77 9.43 -0.02
C LEU A 109 -1.60 10.19 -1.06
N GLY A 110 -2.68 9.58 -1.57
CA GLY A 110 -3.52 10.15 -2.62
C GLY A 110 -3.19 9.63 -4.01
N ALA A 111 -3.70 10.35 -5.02
CA ALA A 111 -3.44 10.07 -6.44
C ALA A 111 -2.11 10.71 -6.87
N VAL A 112 -1.02 10.22 -6.28
CA VAL A 112 0.33 10.75 -6.50
C VAL A 112 1.33 9.64 -6.75
N ASP A 113 2.40 9.99 -7.43
CA ASP A 113 3.67 9.27 -7.38
C ASP A 113 4.22 9.36 -5.95
N PRO A 114 4.46 8.23 -5.27
CA PRO A 114 4.78 8.22 -3.84
C PRO A 114 6.19 8.72 -3.53
N ASP A 115 7.08 8.82 -4.53
CA ASP A 115 8.46 9.26 -4.34
C ASP A 115 8.62 10.75 -4.64
N THR A 116 7.92 11.25 -5.65
CA THR A 116 8.01 12.65 -6.12
C THR A 116 6.85 13.53 -5.65
N GLY A 117 5.72 12.94 -5.23
CA GLY A 117 4.48 13.66 -4.92
C GLY A 117 3.73 14.20 -6.13
N THR A 118 4.19 13.88 -7.35
CA THR A 118 3.55 14.32 -8.61
C THR A 118 2.17 13.68 -8.74
N HIS A 119 1.14 14.44 -9.10
CA HIS A 119 -0.19 13.88 -9.30
C HIS A 119 -0.23 12.88 -10.47
N LEU A 120 -0.80 11.70 -10.23
CA LEU A 120 -0.97 10.64 -11.23
C LEU A 120 -2.44 10.20 -11.25
N GLU A 121 -3.08 10.30 -12.41
CA GLU A 121 -4.49 9.92 -12.60
C GLU A 121 -4.65 8.40 -12.62
N GLY A 122 -5.78 7.91 -12.08
CA GLY A 122 -6.13 6.49 -12.13
C GLY A 122 -5.35 5.60 -11.17
N GLN A 123 -4.67 6.19 -10.19
CA GLN A 123 -4.00 5.43 -9.13
C GLN A 123 -4.26 6.03 -7.76
N LEU A 124 -4.13 5.20 -6.73
CA LEU A 124 -4.04 5.62 -5.34
C LEU A 124 -2.82 4.96 -4.70
N ALA A 125 -1.98 5.77 -4.06
CA ALA A 125 -0.77 5.33 -3.40
C ALA A 125 -0.96 5.22 -1.88
N TYR A 126 -0.38 4.17 -1.32
CA TYR A 126 -0.35 3.86 0.10
C TYR A 126 1.07 3.47 0.50
N ARG A 127 1.46 3.80 1.73
CA ARG A 127 2.80 3.50 2.23
C ARG A 127 2.78 3.02 3.68
N LEU A 128 3.61 2.04 3.96
CA LEU A 128 3.94 1.53 5.29
C LEU A 128 5.45 1.64 5.46
N TYR A 129 5.89 1.97 6.67
CA TYR A 129 7.30 2.05 7.02
C TYR A 129 7.64 0.97 8.03
N LEU A 130 8.72 0.26 7.76
CA LEU A 130 9.27 -0.78 8.62
C LEU A 130 10.67 -0.38 9.06
N ASP A 131 11.05 -0.72 10.29
CA ASP A 131 12.44 -0.68 10.72
C ASP A 131 13.25 -1.86 10.13
N THR A 132 14.53 -1.94 10.51
CA THR A 132 15.43 -3.02 10.08
C THR A 132 15.00 -4.41 10.56
N ASP A 133 14.22 -4.50 11.64
CA ASP A 133 13.66 -5.73 12.21
C ASP A 133 12.25 -6.04 11.65
N ARG A 134 11.85 -5.35 10.57
CA ARG A 134 10.56 -5.48 9.90
C ARG A 134 9.36 -5.13 10.78
N GLN A 135 9.55 -4.33 11.83
CA GLN A 135 8.45 -3.85 12.66
C GLN A 135 7.87 -2.55 12.09
N ALA A 136 6.56 -2.41 12.12
CA ALA A 136 5.89 -1.20 11.67
C ALA A 136 6.28 0.00 12.56
N ILE A 137 6.72 1.08 11.91
CA ILE A 137 7.10 2.34 12.56
C ILE A 137 6.27 3.50 12.00
N PRO A 138 6.13 4.60 12.76
CA PRO A 138 5.61 5.85 12.21
C PRO A 138 6.47 6.35 11.05
N VAL A 139 5.87 7.12 10.15
CA VAL A 139 6.58 7.75 9.02
C VAL A 139 7.79 8.56 9.51
N PRO A 140 9.02 8.25 9.07
CA PRO A 140 10.17 9.10 9.36
C PRO A 140 10.03 10.41 8.59
N ARG A 141 10.12 11.55 9.27
CA ARG A 141 9.91 12.86 8.61
C ARG A 141 10.91 13.14 7.48
N GLN A 142 12.09 12.54 7.56
CA GLN A 142 13.18 12.68 6.59
C GLN A 142 12.84 12.06 5.22
N VAL A 143 11.89 11.12 5.16
CA VAL A 143 11.48 10.44 3.91
C VAL A 143 10.14 10.94 3.37
N VAL A 144 9.55 11.98 3.97
CA VAL A 144 8.26 12.54 3.54
C VAL A 144 8.46 13.49 2.37
N THR A 145 8.04 13.09 1.18
CA THR A 145 8.05 13.93 -0.03
C THR A 145 6.66 14.43 -0.45
N CYS A 146 5.60 13.86 0.11
CA CYS A 146 4.20 14.19 -0.16
C CYS A 146 3.32 14.06 1.10
N PRO A 147 2.08 14.56 1.10
CA PRO A 147 1.18 14.41 2.25
C PRO A 147 0.94 12.94 2.61
N HIS A 148 1.13 12.59 3.89
CA HIS A 148 0.84 11.27 4.44
C HIS A 148 -0.34 11.38 5.39
N TYR A 149 -1.49 10.84 4.99
CA TYR A 149 -2.68 10.77 5.84
C TYR A 149 -2.77 9.39 6.48
N LEU A 150 -3.05 9.31 7.77
CA LEU A 150 -3.19 8.01 8.42
C LEU A 150 -4.31 7.21 7.75
N LEU A 151 -3.97 6.03 7.24
CA LEU A 151 -4.91 5.06 6.73
C LEU A 151 -5.66 4.48 7.92
N SER A 152 -6.81 5.09 8.24
CA SER A 152 -7.54 4.74 9.46
C SER A 152 -8.07 3.30 9.41
N ALA A 153 -7.90 2.64 10.56
CA ALA A 153 -8.21 1.26 10.95
C ALA A 153 -7.47 0.15 10.16
N ILE A 154 -6.31 -0.27 10.69
CA ILE A 154 -5.80 -1.65 10.56
C ILE A 154 -6.34 -2.53 11.71
N GLU A 155 -7.02 -1.97 12.71
CA GLU A 155 -7.74 -2.73 13.75
C GLU A 155 -9.26 -2.69 13.53
N GLY A 156 -9.87 -3.87 13.62
CA GLY A 156 -11.32 -4.05 13.53
C GLY A 156 -12.05 -3.26 14.61
N GLY A 157 -13.08 -2.54 14.19
CA GLY A 157 -14.00 -1.90 15.12
C GLY A 157 -14.70 -2.94 16.01
N GLU A 158 -14.69 -2.67 17.31
CA GLU A 158 -15.73 -3.15 18.23
C GLU A 158 -17.13 -2.77 17.70
#